data_AF-A0A6B3SW14-F1
#
_entry.id   AF-A0A6B3SW14-F1
#
_cell.length_a   1.000
_cell.length_b   1.000
_cell.length_c   1.000
_cell.angle_alpha   90.00
_cell.angle_beta   90.00
_cell.angle_gamma   90.00
#
_symmetry.space_group_name_H-M   'P 1'
#
loop_
_entity.id
_entity.type
_entity.pdbx_description
1 polymer ?
#
loop_
_entity_poly.entity_id
_entity_poly.type
_entity_poly.pdbx_seq_one_letter_code
_entity_poly.pdbx_strand_id
1 'polypeptide(L)'
;MDKRYNAMSLSEQLALRKQAVEDVLAHPEWSLPQAIRHLKTTMRLTTAELATLAGVGFRTLQDIEGERSEGTVQTMNRLFGVVGLKLGVVRQ
;
A
#
# COMPACT_ATOMS: atom_id res chain seq x y z
N MET A 1 0.35 -17.27 3.54
CA MET A 1 1.00 -17.57 2.25
C MET A 1 -0.01 -18.27 1.35
N ASP A 2 -0.59 -17.55 0.40
CA ASP A 2 -1.38 -18.15 -0.68
C ASP A 2 -0.42 -18.98 -1.55
N LYS A 3 -0.64 -20.29 -1.67
CA LYS A 3 0.29 -21.26 -2.28
C LYS A 3 0.44 -21.11 -3.81
N ARG A 4 0.03 -19.99 -4.39
CA ARG A 4 -0.10 -19.77 -5.84
C ARG A 4 0.98 -18.90 -6.47
N TYR A 5 1.85 -18.30 -5.68
CA TYR A 5 2.94 -17.48 -6.20
C TYR A 5 4.28 -18.20 -6.07
N ASN A 6 4.95 -18.44 -7.20
CA ASN A 6 6.35 -18.85 -7.24
C ASN A 6 7.20 -17.89 -6.40
N ALA A 7 8.18 -18.42 -5.68
CA ALA A 7 9.14 -17.62 -4.92
C ALA A 7 9.85 -16.66 -5.87
N MET A 8 9.55 -15.37 -5.73
CA MET A 8 10.15 -14.32 -6.55
C MET A 8 11.59 -14.06 -6.10
N SER A 9 12.48 -13.83 -7.05
CA SER A 9 13.82 -13.33 -6.76
C SER A 9 13.76 -11.94 -6.12
N LEU A 10 14.80 -11.59 -5.35
CA LEU A 10 14.89 -10.26 -4.71
C LEU A 10 14.83 -9.14 -5.76
N SER A 11 15.46 -9.33 -6.92
CA SER A 11 15.47 -8.35 -8.01
C SER A 11 14.07 -8.08 -8.57
N GLU A 12 13.26 -9.13 -8.75
CA GLU A 12 11.87 -8.99 -9.19
C GLU A 12 11.01 -8.28 -8.14
N GLN A 13 11.21 -8.57 -6.85
CA GLN A 13 10.50 -7.89 -5.76
C GLN A 13 10.83 -6.39 -5.72
N LEU A 14 12.10 -6.02 -5.91
CA LEU A 14 12.52 -4.62 -5.99
C LEU A 14 11.95 -3.92 -7.21
N ALA A 15 11.88 -4.60 -8.36
CA ALA A 15 11.25 -4.06 -9.56
C ALA A 15 9.76 -3.79 -9.36
N LEU A 16 9.00 -4.74 -8.79
CA LEU A 16 7.58 -4.55 -8.48
C LEU A 16 7.35 -3.43 -7.47
N ARG A 17 8.21 -3.32 -6.46
CA ARG A 17 8.13 -2.22 -5.48
C ARG A 17 8.34 -0.86 -6.14
N LYS A 18 9.32 -0.76 -7.05
CA LYS A 18 9.57 0.48 -7.81
C LYS A 18 8.36 0.84 -8.67
N GLN A 19 7.84 -0.11 -9.44
CA GLN A 19 6.65 0.08 -10.27
C GLN A 19 5.45 0.55 -9.43
N ALA A 20 5.18 -0.12 -8.31
CA ALA A 20 4.05 0.22 -7.44
C ALA A 20 4.12 1.66 -6.92
N VAL A 21 5.33 2.15 -6.60
CA VAL A 21 5.55 3.54 -6.17
C VAL A 21 5.34 4.51 -7.33
N GLU A 22 5.92 4.22 -8.50
CA GLU A 22 5.79 5.07 -9.69
C GLU A 22 4.32 5.21 -10.11
N ASP A 23 3.55 4.13 -10.09
CA ASP A 23 2.12 4.15 -10.41
C ASP A 23 1.32 5.02 -9.43
N VAL A 24 1.54 4.87 -8.13
CA VAL A 24 0.85 5.70 -7.11
C VAL A 24 1.18 7.18 -7.29
N LEU A 25 2.42 7.52 -7.63
CA LEU A 25 2.82 8.91 -7.87
C LEU A 25 2.27 9.47 -9.20
N ALA A 26 2.09 8.62 -10.22
CA ALA A 26 1.51 8.98 -11.50
C ALA A 26 -0.01 9.22 -11.43
N HIS A 27 -0.67 8.71 -10.39
CA HIS A 27 -2.12 8.78 -10.20
C HIS A 27 -2.52 9.51 -8.90
N PRO A 28 -2.25 10.82 -8.78
CA PRO A 28 -2.61 11.61 -7.60
C PRO A 28 -4.14 11.70 -7.37
N GLU A 29 -4.95 11.38 -8.38
CA GLU A 29 -6.41 11.31 -8.30
C GLU A 29 -6.93 10.07 -7.56
N TRP A 30 -6.09 9.07 -7.33
CA TRP A 30 -6.52 7.87 -6.62
C TRP A 30 -6.86 8.18 -5.16
N SER A 31 -8.01 7.66 -4.73
CA SER A 31 -8.35 7.61 -3.31
C SER A 31 -7.37 6.71 -2.56
N LEU A 32 -7.26 6.92 -1.24
CA LEU A 32 -6.41 6.11 -0.38
C LEU A 32 -6.67 4.59 -0.54
N PRO A 33 -7.92 4.08 -0.56
CA PRO A 33 -8.18 2.66 -0.78
C PRO A 33 -7.71 2.17 -2.16
N GLN A 34 -7.84 2.98 -3.21
CA GLN A 34 -7.35 2.63 -4.55
C GLN A 34 -5.82 2.49 -4.56
N ALA A 35 -5.11 3.47 -3.99
CA ALA A 35 -3.65 3.42 -3.89
C ALA A 35 -3.17 2.22 -3.06
N ILE A 36 -3.79 1.93 -1.92
CA ILE A 36 -3.45 0.77 -1.07
C ILE A 36 -3.70 -0.56 -1.78
N ARG A 37 -4.86 -0.70 -2.45
CA ARG A 37 -5.19 -1.91 -3.21
C ARG A 37 -4.19 -2.13 -4.34
N HIS A 38 -3.79 -1.06 -5.03
CA HIS A 38 -2.74 -1.12 -6.06
C HIS A 38 -1.41 -1.58 -5.48
N LEU A 39 -0.91 -0.92 -4.43
CA LEU A 39 0.34 -1.26 -3.75
C LEU A 39 0.38 -2.74 -3.34
N LYS A 40 -0.69 -3.24 -2.72
CA LYS A 40 -0.77 -4.65 -2.34
C LYS A 40 -0.74 -5.59 -3.52
N THR A 41 -1.54 -5.31 -4.55
CA THR A 41 -1.69 -6.21 -5.69
C THR A 41 -0.38 -6.31 -6.46
N THR A 42 0.27 -5.17 -6.70
CA THR A 42 1.56 -5.09 -7.38
C THR A 42 2.68 -5.74 -6.58
N MET A 43 2.72 -5.56 -5.25
CA MET A 43 3.74 -6.19 -4.39
C MET A 43 3.37 -7.61 -3.91
N ARG A 44 2.22 -8.15 -4.33
CA ARG A 44 1.68 -9.46 -3.90
C ARG A 44 1.54 -9.62 -2.39
N LEU A 45 1.13 -8.55 -1.71
CA LEU A 45 0.89 -8.53 -0.26
C LEU A 45 -0.57 -8.78 0.09
N THR A 46 -0.81 -9.57 1.12
CA THR A 46 -2.11 -9.66 1.79
C THR A 46 -2.36 -8.43 2.67
N THR A 47 -3.62 -8.20 3.05
CA THR A 47 -3.97 -7.14 4.03
C THR A 47 -3.23 -7.35 5.36
N ALA A 48 -3.07 -8.60 5.81
CA ALA A 48 -2.37 -8.90 7.06
C ALA A 48 -0.87 -8.57 6.99
N GLU A 49 -0.22 -8.89 5.88
CA GLU A 49 1.20 -8.56 5.66
C GLU A 49 1.41 -7.06 5.58
N LEU A 50 0.60 -6.33 4.80
CA LEU A 50 0.73 -4.88 4.73
C LEU A 50 0.45 -4.21 6.08
N ALA A 51 -0.58 -4.65 6.81
CA ALA A 51 -0.89 -4.12 8.13
C ALA A 51 0.29 -4.31 9.10
N THR A 52 0.92 -5.49 9.07
CA THR A 52 2.11 -5.80 9.88
C THR A 52 3.29 -4.92 9.50
N LEU A 53 3.58 -4.78 8.20
CA LEU A 53 4.67 -3.93 7.71
C LEU A 53 4.48 -2.45 8.07
N ALA A 54 3.24 -1.96 8.03
CA ALA A 54 2.91 -0.58 8.35
C ALA A 54 2.75 -0.32 9.86
N GLY A 55 2.72 -1.35 10.70
CA GLY A 55 2.43 -1.19 12.13
C GLY A 55 1.03 -0.61 12.38
N VAL A 56 0.03 -1.05 11.61
CA VAL A 56 -1.38 -0.68 11.78
C VAL A 56 -2.23 -1.92 12.07
N GLY A 57 -3.37 -1.74 12.73
CA GLY A 57 -4.28 -2.85 12.99
C GLY A 57 -4.85 -3.44 11.71
N PHE A 58 -4.95 -4.77 11.60
CA PHE A 58 -5.56 -5.46 10.46
C PHE A 58 -6.97 -4.94 10.16
N ARG A 59 -7.81 -4.79 11.21
CA ARG A 59 -9.18 -4.25 11.10
C ARG A 59 -9.17 -2.84 10.53
N THR A 60 -8.26 -1.98 11.00
CA THR A 60 -8.10 -0.61 10.51
C THR A 60 -7.78 -0.59 9.02
N LEU A 61 -6.83 -1.41 8.57
CA LEU A 61 -6.53 -1.50 7.14
C LEU A 61 -7.71 -2.07 6.35
N GLN A 62 -8.40 -3.10 6.86
CA GLN A 62 -9.58 -3.68 6.21
C GLN A 62 -10.76 -2.69 6.10
N ASP A 63 -10.93 -1.80 7.08
CA ASP A 63 -11.95 -0.75 7.05
C ASP A 63 -11.60 0.36 6.07
N ILE A 64 -10.31 0.74 5.98
CA ILE A 64 -9.83 1.67 4.94
C ILE A 64 -10.02 1.06 3.55
N GLU A 65 -9.52 -0.16 3.34
CA GLU A 65 -9.68 -0.86 2.07
C GLU A 65 -11.15 -1.11 1.70
N GLY A 66 -12.03 -1.20 2.69
CA GLY A 66 -13.47 -1.37 2.49
C GLY A 66 -14.25 -0.06 2.41
N GLU A 67 -13.57 1.10 2.34
CA GLU A 67 -14.18 2.43 2.29
C GLU A 67 -15.12 2.74 3.49
N ARG A 68 -14.93 2.01 4.60
CA ARG A 68 -15.66 2.21 5.86
C ARG A 68 -14.98 3.23 6.78
N SER A 69 -13.73 3.60 6.46
CA SER A 69 -12.96 4.61 7.17
C SER A 69 -12.01 5.31 6.20
N GLU A 70 -11.90 6.62 6.30
CA GLU A 70 -10.86 7.37 5.58
C GLU A 70 -9.47 7.16 6.23
N GLY A 71 -9.41 6.71 7.48
CA GLY A 71 -8.18 6.64 8.26
C GLY A 71 -7.70 8.02 8.73
N THR A 72 -6.66 8.04 9.56
CA THR A 72 -6.00 9.30 9.97
C THR A 72 -4.80 9.58 9.08
N VAL A 73 -4.38 10.85 8.96
CA VAL A 73 -3.12 11.23 8.28
C VAL A 73 -1.92 10.45 8.84
N GLN A 74 -1.91 10.15 10.14
CA GLN A 74 -0.88 9.32 10.77
C GLN A 74 -0.92 7.88 10.27
N THR A 75 -2.11 7.27 10.19
CA THR A 75 -2.31 5.93 9.65
C THR A 75 -1.88 5.86 8.18
N MET A 76 -2.25 6.85 7.38
CA MET A 76 -1.88 6.96 5.97
C MET A 76 -0.36 7.06 5.81
N ASN A 77 0.31 7.91 6.60
CA ASN A 77 1.77 8.03 6.58
C ASN A 77 2.46 6.73 6.98
N ARG A 78 1.91 5.94 7.90
CA ARG A 78 2.45 4.62 8.24
C ARG A 78 2.33 3.64 7.06
N LEU A 79 1.20 3.64 6.38
CA LEU A 79 0.95 2.78 5.21
C LEU A 79 1.86 3.12 4.03
N PHE A 80 1.93 4.41 3.66
CA PHE A 80 2.83 4.87 2.61
C PHE A 80 4.31 4.77 3.00
N GLY A 81 4.61 4.88 4.31
CA GLY A 81 5.96 4.72 4.84
C GLY A 81 6.58 3.36 4.54
N VAL A 82 5.76 2.30 4.40
CA VAL A 82 6.22 0.96 3.99
C VAL A 82 6.98 0.99 2.67
N VAL A 83 6.60 1.89 1.76
CA VAL A 83 7.20 2.06 0.43
C VAL A 83 8.09 3.30 0.31
N GLY A 84 8.37 3.99 1.42
CA GLY A 84 9.19 5.21 1.44
C GLY A 84 8.44 6.47 0.98
N LEU A 85 7.10 6.42 0.95
CA LEU A 85 6.25 7.55 0.62
C LEU A 85 5.71 8.23 1.88
N LYS A 86 5.33 9.50 1.75
CA LYS A 86 4.66 10.28 2.79
C LYS A 86 3.60 11.18 2.16
N LEU A 87 2.55 11.48 2.92
CA LEU A 87 1.56 12.47 2.52
C LEU A 87 2.16 13.89 2.60
N GLY A 88 1.70 14.75 1.69
CA GLY A 88 2.10 16.16 1.63
C GLY A 88 0.94 17.03 1.18
N VAL A 89 1.02 18.32 1.51
CA VAL A 89 0.11 19.35 1.00
C VAL A 89 0.60 19.74 -0.39
N VAL A 90 -0.25 19.57 -1.40
CA VAL A 90 0.03 19.91 -2.81
C VAL A 90 -0.99 20.90 -3.34
N ARG A 91 -0.64 21.64 -4.39
CA ARG A 91 -1.57 22.53 -5.09
C ARG A 91 -2.56 21.69 -5.90
N GLN A 92 -3.85 22.01 -5.80
CA GLN A 92 -4.90 21.45 -6.66
C GLN A 92 -4.83 22.00 -8.08
#